data_AF-A0A2T5M6N2-F1
#
_entry.id   AF-A0A2T5M6N2-F1
#
_cell.length_a   1.000
_cell.length_b   1.000
_cell.length_c   1.000
_cell.angle_alpha   90.00
_cell.angle_beta   90.00
_cell.angle_gamma   90.00
#
_symmetry.space_group_name_H-M   'P 1'
#
loop_
_entity.id
_entity.type
_entity.pdbx_description
1 polymer ?
#
loop_
_entity_poly.entity_id
_entity_poly.type
_entity_poly.pdbx_seq_one_letter_code
_entity_poly.pdbx_strand_id
1 'polypeptide(L)'
;MEHTFILPSSPSVRREDRFCLLDSDEYDVPFWDLLTAVLRSESSPIVDVSSLIEALETIALILRGTTSGVDYGLLREFMAQHFAEESDSIRFFTRTWPMLVDLALEMPSLFVHGTLPSFAPVFAEGISRVSFSRRQIVCLVVHQFLCSLPPHPWQTESFVDLHPWYTLTSTIHRGAVDAYLTALFTYFDRLHPSAENPRSILDLSVEEWPVVFELRTITDQHADRILCEKAPDAVLRSTRLEVLSLPESETSPQLSGLPNGACVISANKCIGHGPSGTQEELQVGTSPEAYPATLLAPPLSDHQVLVCRGAEAMVSIHGYGRDARLGQVPRQPHYGADDFWRWKSRTMLFMDALELDVLPVEGHSLIADIYPPSRLSRDMVLKAYNAFRYGKYSQVITGLWGCGTFGGNRYVKCILQWCAAALEGVPVLKVVLATRDQQLFGEELVQFAEEVERHRLTVAQMIELLIDPRASIHSFGPTGIFTSITSQLSCQ
;
A
#
# COMPACT_ATOMS: atom_id res chain seq x y z
N MET A 1 -16.22 -4.30 20.47
CA MET A 1 -15.11 -5.25 20.28
C MET A 1 -15.08 -5.85 18.88
N GLU A 2 -16.17 -5.84 18.09
CA GLU A 2 -16.28 -6.55 16.80
C GLU A 2 -15.34 -6.11 15.66
N HIS A 3 -14.50 -5.09 15.85
CA HIS A 3 -13.57 -4.66 14.80
C HIS A 3 -12.18 -4.33 15.31
N THR A 4 -11.83 -4.65 16.56
CA THR A 4 -10.53 -4.29 17.14
C THR A 4 -9.52 -5.40 16.89
N PHE A 5 -8.37 -5.09 16.28
CA PHE A 5 -7.33 -6.09 16.05
C PHE A 5 -6.68 -6.47 17.38
N ILE A 6 -6.71 -7.77 17.72
CA ILE A 6 -6.15 -8.31 18.95
C ILE A 6 -4.68 -8.66 18.71
N LEU A 7 -3.80 -8.13 19.54
CA LEU A 7 -2.36 -8.37 19.45
C LEU A 7 -1.95 -9.67 20.18
N PRO A 8 -0.81 -10.27 19.78
CA PRO A 8 -0.24 -11.47 20.43
C PRO A 8 -0.11 -11.38 21.95
N SER A 9 0.20 -10.18 22.45
CA SER A 9 0.38 -9.88 23.88
C SER A 9 -0.93 -9.79 24.67
N SER A 10 -2.09 -9.84 24.01
CA SER A 10 -3.37 -9.81 24.71
C SER A 10 -3.57 -11.08 25.54
N PRO A 11 -4.00 -10.97 26.80
CA PRO A 11 -4.32 -12.13 27.64
C PRO A 11 -5.49 -12.96 27.09
N SER A 12 -6.27 -12.40 26.15
CA SER A 12 -7.35 -13.11 25.48
C SER A 12 -6.86 -14.13 24.44
N VAL A 13 -5.61 -14.03 23.99
CA VAL A 13 -5.02 -14.99 23.04
C VAL A 13 -4.41 -16.12 23.85
N ARG A 14 -5.10 -17.25 23.92
CA ARG A 14 -4.64 -18.44 24.65
C ARG A 14 -4.51 -19.64 23.73
N ARG A 15 -3.52 -20.51 23.97
CA ARG A 15 -3.21 -21.69 23.15
C ARG A 15 -2.73 -22.84 24.03
N GLU A 16 -2.96 -24.06 23.55
CA GLU A 16 -2.41 -25.29 24.11
C GLU A 16 -0.87 -25.27 24.02
N ASP A 17 -0.20 -25.58 25.13
CA ASP A 17 1.25 -25.77 25.14
C ASP A 17 1.64 -27.14 24.56
N ARG A 18 1.57 -27.23 23.23
CA ARG A 18 1.83 -28.47 22.47
C ARG A 18 3.24 -29.04 22.66
N PHE A 19 4.17 -28.20 23.10
CA PHE A 19 5.59 -28.52 23.16
C PHE A 19 6.13 -28.55 24.59
N CYS A 20 5.27 -28.39 25.60
CA CYS A 20 5.65 -28.33 27.02
C CYS A 20 6.74 -27.27 27.27
N LEU A 21 6.58 -26.09 26.67
CA LEU A 21 7.51 -24.97 26.81
C LEU A 21 7.41 -24.30 28.18
N LEU A 22 6.25 -24.40 28.84
CA LEU A 22 5.98 -23.81 30.14
C LEU A 22 5.70 -24.91 31.18
N ASP A 23 6.12 -24.65 32.42
CA ASP A 23 5.76 -25.47 33.58
C ASP A 23 4.41 -24.98 34.15
N SER A 24 3.32 -25.35 33.48
CA SER A 24 1.95 -24.93 33.81
C SER A 24 0.99 -26.11 33.79
N ASP A 25 0.12 -26.18 34.80
CA ASP A 25 -0.97 -27.16 34.89
C ASP A 25 -2.22 -26.73 34.08
N GLU A 26 -2.22 -25.54 33.48
CA GLU A 26 -3.33 -25.03 32.67
C GLU A 26 -3.33 -25.64 31.25
N TYR A 27 -4.48 -26.09 30.77
CA TYR A 27 -4.62 -26.68 29.43
C TYR A 27 -4.32 -25.68 28.30
N ASP A 28 -4.90 -24.49 28.38
CA ASP A 28 -4.58 -23.36 27.49
C ASP A 28 -3.86 -22.30 28.31
N VAL A 29 -2.72 -21.82 27.84
CA VAL A 29 -1.90 -20.76 28.46
C VAL A 29 -1.88 -19.51 27.57
N PRO A 30 -1.51 -18.32 28.06
CA PRO A 30 -1.35 -17.15 27.21
C PRO A 30 -0.36 -17.41 26.07
N PHE A 31 -0.77 -17.11 24.83
CA PHE A 31 0.10 -17.28 23.65
C PHE A 31 1.38 -16.46 23.77
N TRP A 32 1.29 -15.29 24.44
CA TRP A 32 2.43 -14.44 24.71
C TRP A 32 3.56 -15.15 25.47
N ASP A 33 3.21 -15.97 26.45
CA ASP A 33 4.19 -16.70 27.28
C ASP A 33 4.87 -17.80 26.45
N LEU A 34 4.10 -18.51 25.62
CA LEU A 34 4.63 -19.49 24.66
C LEU A 34 5.56 -18.84 23.62
N LEU A 35 5.14 -17.72 23.03
CA LEU A 35 5.96 -16.97 22.07
C LEU A 35 7.27 -16.50 22.72
N THR A 36 7.20 -16.02 23.96
CA THR A 36 8.38 -15.61 24.73
C THR A 36 9.31 -16.79 24.98
N ALA A 37 8.78 -17.95 25.35
CA ALA A 37 9.56 -19.16 25.58
C ALA A 37 10.27 -19.65 24.31
N VAL A 38 9.61 -19.58 23.13
CA VAL A 38 10.25 -19.90 21.84
C VAL A 38 11.39 -18.92 21.54
N LEU A 39 11.14 -17.61 21.62
CA LEU A 39 12.11 -16.59 21.22
C LEU A 39 13.30 -16.45 22.19
N ARG A 40 13.15 -16.86 23.45
CA ARG A 40 14.19 -16.81 24.50
C ARG A 40 14.69 -18.17 24.94
N SER A 41 14.42 -19.22 24.16
CA SER A 41 14.81 -20.59 24.51
C SER A 41 16.34 -20.69 24.66
N GLU A 42 16.80 -21.10 25.85
CA GLU A 42 18.22 -21.43 26.09
C GLU A 42 18.56 -22.83 25.57
N SER A 43 17.58 -23.75 25.51
CA SER A 43 17.78 -25.12 25.05
C SER A 43 17.79 -25.25 23.53
N SER A 44 17.06 -24.37 22.83
CA SER A 44 16.97 -24.30 21.38
C SER A 44 17.16 -22.85 20.91
N PRO A 45 18.35 -22.26 21.08
CA PRO A 45 18.58 -20.86 20.72
C PRO A 45 18.57 -20.68 19.19
N ILE A 46 18.01 -19.55 18.75
CA ILE A 46 17.96 -19.18 17.34
C ILE A 46 19.26 -18.47 16.97
N VAL A 47 20.15 -19.20 16.30
CA VAL A 47 21.54 -18.79 16.02
C VAL A 47 21.89 -18.84 14.54
N ASP A 48 21.01 -19.39 13.71
CA ASP A 48 21.19 -19.53 12.27
C ASP A 48 19.83 -19.58 11.54
N VAL A 49 19.88 -19.68 10.22
CA VAL A 49 18.69 -19.75 9.37
C VAL A 49 17.83 -20.98 9.71
N SER A 50 18.44 -22.14 10.01
CA SER A 50 17.67 -23.37 10.25
C SER A 50 16.85 -23.27 11.53
N SER A 51 17.50 -22.89 12.63
CA SER A 51 16.87 -22.67 13.93
C SER A 51 15.81 -21.57 13.89
N LEU A 52 15.99 -20.53 13.06
CA LEU A 52 14.95 -19.53 12.81
C LEU A 52 13.72 -20.13 12.13
N ILE A 53 13.90 -20.91 11.06
CA ILE A 53 12.77 -21.55 10.38
C ILE A 53 12.03 -22.50 11.33
N GLU A 54 12.74 -23.30 12.12
CA GLU A 54 12.15 -24.18 13.13
C GLU A 54 11.33 -23.40 14.18
N ALA A 55 11.82 -22.23 14.60
CA ALA A 55 11.08 -21.35 15.50
C ALA A 55 9.81 -20.78 14.84
N LEU A 56 9.88 -20.36 13.57
CA LEU A 56 8.71 -19.88 12.83
C LEU A 56 7.65 -20.98 12.66
N GLU A 57 8.06 -22.21 12.34
CA GLU A 57 7.18 -23.38 12.28
C GLU A 57 6.52 -23.66 13.63
N THR A 58 7.29 -23.58 14.72
CA THR A 58 6.80 -23.75 16.10
C THR A 58 5.76 -22.67 16.43
N ILE A 59 6.06 -21.40 16.15
CA ILE A 59 5.13 -20.27 16.36
C ILE A 59 3.85 -20.49 15.56
N ALA A 60 3.96 -20.87 14.29
CA ALA A 60 2.80 -21.12 13.43
C ALA A 60 1.94 -22.28 13.96
N LEU A 61 2.55 -23.38 14.40
CA LEU A 61 1.83 -24.53 14.94
C LEU A 61 1.12 -24.18 16.26
N ILE A 62 1.77 -23.46 17.16
CA ILE A 62 1.17 -23.01 18.42
C ILE A 62 -0.03 -22.09 18.13
N LEU A 63 0.16 -21.10 17.25
CA LEU A 63 -0.85 -20.06 17.02
C LEU A 63 -2.05 -20.56 16.20
N ARG A 64 -1.81 -21.39 15.17
CA ARG A 64 -2.84 -21.81 14.20
C ARG A 64 -3.32 -23.25 14.41
N GLY A 65 -2.60 -24.05 15.20
CA GLY A 65 -2.87 -25.49 15.37
C GLY A 65 -2.48 -26.35 14.17
N THR A 66 -1.91 -25.76 13.12
CA THR A 66 -1.48 -26.46 11.90
C THR A 66 -0.37 -25.70 11.19
N THR A 67 0.53 -26.43 10.53
CA THR A 67 1.49 -25.89 9.56
C THR A 67 1.02 -26.06 8.11
N SER A 68 -0.16 -26.66 7.89
CA SER A 68 -0.71 -26.85 6.54
C SER A 68 -0.85 -25.52 5.81
N GLY A 69 -0.19 -25.40 4.64
CA GLY A 69 -0.19 -24.19 3.83
C GLY A 69 0.90 -23.18 4.17
N VAL A 70 1.75 -23.46 5.17
CA VAL A 70 2.93 -22.67 5.51
C VAL A 70 4.17 -23.45 5.08
N ASP A 71 4.88 -22.91 4.10
CA ASP A 71 6.20 -23.36 3.67
C ASP A 71 7.16 -22.18 3.81
N TYR A 72 8.35 -22.43 4.33
CA TYR A 72 9.39 -21.41 4.48
C TYR A 72 10.49 -21.55 3.43
N GLY A 73 10.27 -22.35 2.37
CA GLY A 73 11.22 -22.63 1.31
C GLY A 73 11.78 -21.38 0.66
N LEU A 74 10.94 -20.40 0.28
CA LEU A 74 11.43 -19.16 -0.34
C LEU A 74 12.19 -18.29 0.64
N LEU A 75 11.75 -18.22 1.91
CA LEU A 75 12.49 -17.48 2.92
C LEU A 75 13.87 -18.11 3.16
N ARG A 76 13.94 -19.44 3.24
CA ARG A 76 15.19 -20.20 3.38
C ARG A 76 16.11 -19.97 2.19
N GLU A 77 15.59 -20.06 0.96
CA GLU A 77 16.33 -19.79 -0.28
C GLU A 77 16.86 -18.35 -0.30
N PHE A 78 16.01 -17.37 0.03
CA PHE A 78 16.40 -15.97 0.12
C PHE A 78 17.50 -15.74 1.16
N MET A 79 17.34 -16.24 2.39
CA MET A 79 18.32 -16.03 3.46
C MET A 79 19.66 -16.71 3.15
N ALA A 80 19.64 -17.87 2.49
CA ALA A 80 20.87 -18.52 2.03
C ALA A 80 21.62 -17.68 0.97
N GLN A 81 20.91 -16.94 0.12
CA GLN A 81 21.51 -16.01 -0.84
C GLN A 81 21.92 -14.68 -0.20
N HIS A 82 21.09 -14.15 0.69
CA HIS A 82 21.32 -12.89 1.39
C HIS A 82 22.52 -12.98 2.34
N PHE A 83 22.74 -14.14 2.96
CA PHE A 83 23.91 -14.46 3.76
C PHE A 83 24.91 -15.32 2.97
N ALA A 84 25.29 -14.85 1.78
CA ALA A 84 26.27 -15.55 0.93
C ALA A 84 27.62 -15.77 1.63
N GLU A 85 28.01 -14.84 2.51
CA GLU A 85 29.16 -14.99 3.40
C GLU A 85 28.72 -15.41 4.80
N GLU A 86 29.44 -16.38 5.38
CA GLU A 86 29.18 -16.88 6.74
C GLU A 86 29.22 -15.74 7.78
N SER A 87 30.08 -14.74 7.56
CA SER A 87 30.18 -13.53 8.40
C SER A 87 28.91 -12.69 8.42
N ASP A 88 28.14 -12.64 7.32
CA ASP A 88 26.88 -11.89 7.28
C ASP A 88 25.80 -12.60 8.11
N SER A 89 25.72 -13.93 7.98
CA SER A 89 24.84 -14.76 8.83
C SER A 89 25.18 -14.58 10.31
N ILE A 90 26.46 -14.75 10.68
CA ILE A 90 26.92 -14.58 12.06
C ILE A 90 26.59 -13.16 12.56
N ARG A 91 26.84 -12.11 11.77
CA ARG A 91 26.52 -10.73 12.14
C ARG A 91 25.03 -10.55 12.38
N PHE A 92 24.17 -11.08 11.52
CA PHE A 92 22.73 -10.99 11.69
C PHE A 92 22.28 -11.65 12.99
N PHE A 93 22.64 -12.92 13.22
CA PHE A 93 22.17 -13.67 14.38
C PHE A 93 22.80 -13.25 15.72
N THR A 94 24.00 -12.65 15.70
CA THR A 94 24.64 -12.15 16.92
C THR A 94 24.28 -10.70 17.26
N ARG A 95 23.84 -9.90 16.28
CA ARG A 95 23.60 -8.46 16.47
C ARG A 95 22.17 -8.03 16.17
N THR A 96 21.65 -8.37 15.00
CA THR A 96 20.33 -7.91 14.54
C THR A 96 19.21 -8.75 15.15
N TRP A 97 19.33 -10.08 15.12
CA TRP A 97 18.30 -10.98 15.64
C TRP A 97 17.94 -10.73 17.11
N PRO A 98 18.88 -10.60 18.06
CA PRO A 98 18.54 -10.33 19.46
C PRO A 98 17.77 -9.01 19.62
N MET A 99 18.12 -7.99 18.85
CA MET A 99 17.39 -6.72 18.83
C MET A 99 15.96 -6.87 18.29
N LEU A 100 15.74 -7.69 17.26
CA LEU A 100 14.39 -7.98 16.77
C LEU A 100 13.55 -8.72 17.82
N VAL A 101 14.14 -9.67 18.54
CA VAL A 101 13.49 -10.36 19.66
C VAL A 101 13.13 -9.37 20.78
N ASP A 102 14.06 -8.48 21.17
CA ASP A 102 13.79 -7.44 22.17
C ASP A 102 12.62 -6.55 21.75
N LEU A 103 12.60 -6.11 20.49
CA LEU A 103 11.55 -5.24 19.93
C LEU A 103 10.19 -5.95 19.80
N ALA A 104 10.18 -7.24 19.47
CA ALA A 104 8.96 -8.05 19.49
C ALA A 104 8.40 -8.11 20.91
N LEU A 105 9.25 -8.50 21.89
CA LEU A 105 8.85 -8.71 23.28
C LEU A 105 8.53 -7.41 24.04
N GLU A 106 8.80 -6.24 23.47
CA GLU A 106 8.39 -4.94 24.00
C GLU A 106 6.92 -4.59 23.69
N MET A 107 6.22 -5.40 22.89
CA MET A 107 4.82 -5.15 22.51
C MET A 107 3.90 -4.79 23.70
N PRO A 108 3.93 -5.46 24.88
CA PRO A 108 3.03 -5.12 25.98
C PRO A 108 3.24 -3.70 26.52
N SER A 109 4.47 -3.18 26.49
CA SER A 109 4.76 -1.78 26.86
C SER A 109 4.40 -0.79 25.76
N LEU A 110 4.51 -1.18 24.48
CA LEU A 110 4.20 -0.32 23.34
C LEU A 110 2.69 -0.25 23.03
N PHE A 111 1.95 -1.29 23.39
CA PHE A 111 0.53 -1.48 23.15
C PHE A 111 -0.16 -2.05 24.40
N VAL A 112 -0.24 -1.23 25.45
CA VAL A 112 -0.70 -1.61 26.80
C VAL A 112 -2.07 -2.27 26.89
N HIS A 113 -2.92 -2.09 25.88
CA HIS A 113 -4.26 -2.68 25.83
C HIS A 113 -4.32 -4.01 25.05
N GLY A 114 -3.18 -4.53 24.59
CA GLY A 114 -3.13 -5.77 23.79
C GLY A 114 -3.92 -5.70 22.49
N THR A 115 -4.19 -4.49 21.99
CA THR A 115 -5.06 -4.25 20.83
C THR A 115 -4.57 -3.06 20.02
N LEU A 116 -4.88 -3.04 18.73
CA LEU A 116 -4.67 -1.87 17.87
C LEU A 116 -5.95 -1.03 17.74
N PRO A 117 -5.82 0.30 17.60
CA PRO A 117 -6.93 1.10 17.12
C PRO A 117 -7.30 0.63 15.72
N SER A 118 -8.56 0.25 15.52
CA SER A 118 -9.06 -0.14 14.21
C SER A 118 -9.92 0.95 13.62
N PHE A 119 -9.81 1.13 12.31
CA PHE A 119 -10.73 2.00 11.59
C PHE A 119 -12.08 1.28 11.45
N ALA A 120 -12.96 1.51 12.43
CA ALA A 120 -14.32 1.02 12.36
C ALA A 120 -15.05 1.62 11.14
N PRO A 121 -16.06 0.93 10.58
CA PRO A 121 -16.90 1.49 9.52
C PRO A 121 -17.55 2.79 10.00
N VAL A 122 -17.10 3.92 9.46
CA VAL A 122 -17.72 5.22 9.75
C VAL A 122 -18.78 5.44 8.66
N PHE A 123 -20.06 5.42 9.03
CA PHE A 123 -21.19 5.72 8.13
C PHE A 123 -21.45 7.22 7.97
N ALA A 124 -20.66 8.05 8.66
CA ALA A 124 -20.69 9.50 8.57
C ALA A 124 -19.41 10.02 7.90
N GLU A 125 -19.47 11.23 7.35
CA GLU A 125 -18.27 11.93 6.91
C GLU A 125 -17.32 12.09 8.10
N GLY A 126 -16.05 11.74 7.90
CA GLY A 126 -15.11 11.73 9.01
C GLY A 126 -13.69 11.35 8.62
N ILE A 127 -12.80 11.63 9.57
CA ILE A 127 -11.39 11.29 9.49
C ILE A 127 -11.07 10.48 10.74
N SER A 128 -10.59 9.25 10.55
CA SER A 128 -10.04 8.43 11.61
C SER A 128 -8.54 8.32 11.41
N ARG A 129 -7.76 8.76 12.39
CA ARG A 129 -6.30 8.85 12.27
C ARG A 129 -5.62 8.16 13.45
N VAL A 130 -4.58 7.41 13.14
CA VAL A 130 -3.63 6.90 14.13
C VAL A 130 -2.21 7.31 13.73
N SER A 131 -1.37 7.62 14.72
CA SER A 131 0.04 7.94 14.53
C SER A 131 0.86 7.03 15.42
N PHE A 132 1.86 6.38 14.85
CA PHE A 132 2.77 5.49 15.56
C PHE A 132 4.19 6.08 15.56
N SER A 133 4.91 5.83 16.64
CA SER A 133 6.37 5.95 16.62
C SER A 133 6.96 4.90 15.67
N ARG A 134 8.15 5.15 15.11
CA ARG A 134 8.85 4.13 14.31
C ARG A 134 9.14 2.87 15.12
N ARG A 135 9.40 2.99 16.44
CA ARG A 135 9.56 1.84 17.36
C ARG A 135 8.31 0.94 17.41
N GLN A 136 7.12 1.53 17.51
CA GLN A 136 5.84 0.78 17.42
C GLN A 136 5.68 0.10 16.06
N ILE A 137 6.03 0.79 14.97
CA ILE A 137 5.99 0.22 13.62
C ILE A 137 6.94 -0.96 13.48
N VAL A 138 8.19 -0.85 13.94
CA VAL A 138 9.16 -1.97 13.91
C VAL A 138 8.62 -3.16 14.70
N CYS A 139 8.07 -2.95 15.90
CA CYS A 139 7.43 -4.00 16.68
C CYS A 139 6.37 -4.76 15.86
N LEU A 140 5.45 -4.03 15.21
CA LEU A 140 4.42 -4.64 14.35
C LEU A 140 5.03 -5.39 13.16
N VAL A 141 5.99 -4.78 12.45
CA VAL A 141 6.67 -5.40 11.30
C VAL A 141 7.40 -6.69 11.71
N VAL A 142 8.04 -6.72 12.88
CA VAL A 142 8.68 -7.93 13.40
C VAL A 142 7.63 -9.00 13.68
N HIS A 143 6.48 -8.66 14.24
CA HIS A 143 5.41 -9.64 14.43
C HIS A 143 4.79 -10.15 13.12
N GLN A 144 4.74 -9.30 12.08
CA GLN A 144 4.37 -9.71 10.71
C GLN A 144 5.45 -10.65 10.12
N PHE A 145 6.73 -10.40 10.36
CA PHE A 145 7.82 -11.29 9.93
C PHE A 145 7.76 -12.64 10.65
N LEU A 146 7.56 -12.62 11.97
CA LEU A 146 7.47 -13.80 12.83
C LEU A 146 6.20 -14.63 12.61
N CYS A 147 5.25 -14.17 11.78
CA CYS A 147 3.99 -14.87 11.55
C CYS A 147 3.23 -15.17 12.86
N SER A 148 3.35 -14.25 13.83
CA SER A 148 2.87 -14.42 15.21
C SER A 148 1.57 -13.66 15.52
N LEU A 149 1.03 -12.92 14.55
CA LEU A 149 -0.21 -12.15 14.70
C LEU A 149 -1.44 -13.06 14.60
N PRO A 150 -2.43 -12.95 15.52
CA PRO A 150 -3.72 -13.61 15.38
C PRO A 150 -4.44 -13.21 14.07
N PRO A 151 -5.44 -13.99 13.62
CA PRO A 151 -6.24 -13.65 12.45
C PRO A 151 -6.94 -12.29 12.57
N HIS A 152 -7.27 -11.68 11.43
CA HIS A 152 -8.09 -10.46 11.39
C HIS A 152 -9.42 -10.66 12.14
N PRO A 153 -9.90 -9.63 12.86
CA PRO A 153 -11.21 -9.68 13.49
C PRO A 153 -12.36 -9.39 12.50
N TRP A 154 -12.06 -9.24 11.20
CA TRP A 154 -13.01 -9.02 10.11
C TRP A 154 -12.71 -9.95 8.93
N GLN A 155 -13.71 -10.16 8.07
CA GLN A 155 -13.51 -10.91 6.83
C GLN A 155 -12.71 -10.08 5.84
N THR A 156 -11.60 -10.62 5.34
CA THR A 156 -10.74 -9.95 4.35
C THR A 156 -9.91 -10.98 3.60
N GLU A 157 -9.40 -10.57 2.45
CA GLU A 157 -8.41 -11.30 1.65
C GLU A 157 -6.97 -10.81 1.94
N SER A 158 -6.83 -9.76 2.76
CA SER A 158 -5.54 -9.25 3.22
C SER A 158 -4.82 -10.25 4.12
N PHE A 159 -3.49 -10.16 4.16
CA PHE A 159 -2.66 -10.96 5.05
C PHE A 159 -2.30 -10.19 6.32
N VAL A 160 -2.35 -10.86 7.48
CA VAL A 160 -1.86 -10.29 8.75
C VAL A 160 -0.34 -10.25 8.79
N ASP A 161 0.33 -11.18 8.12
CA ASP A 161 1.76 -11.43 8.25
C ASP A 161 2.43 -11.58 6.87
N LEU A 162 3.73 -11.90 6.86
CA LEU A 162 4.54 -12.00 5.64
C LEU A 162 4.61 -13.43 5.07
N HIS A 163 3.80 -14.37 5.56
CA HIS A 163 3.80 -15.75 5.05
C HIS A 163 3.63 -15.88 3.53
N PRO A 164 2.89 -15.00 2.80
CA PRO A 164 2.75 -15.12 1.35
C PRO A 164 4.08 -14.96 0.60
N TRP A 165 5.09 -14.41 1.26
CA TRP A 165 6.44 -14.23 0.72
C TRP A 165 7.35 -15.44 0.99
N TYR A 166 6.96 -16.33 1.90
CA TYR A 166 7.77 -17.46 2.34
C TYR A 166 7.45 -18.75 1.58
N THR A 167 6.19 -18.88 1.13
CA THR A 167 5.65 -20.06 0.46
C THR A 167 5.74 -19.93 -1.06
N LEU A 168 6.19 -20.97 -1.76
CA LEU A 168 6.13 -21.04 -3.22
C LEU A 168 4.70 -21.32 -3.71
N THR A 169 4.09 -20.37 -4.42
CA THR A 169 2.76 -20.51 -5.03
C THR A 169 2.78 -20.26 -6.54
N SER A 170 1.69 -20.52 -7.24
CA SER A 170 1.58 -20.22 -8.68
C SER A 170 1.49 -18.72 -8.99
N THR A 171 1.08 -17.91 -8.01
CA THR A 171 0.90 -16.46 -8.15
C THR A 171 2.14 -15.66 -7.80
N ILE A 172 3.21 -16.32 -7.33
CA ILE A 172 4.42 -15.64 -6.89
C ILE A 172 5.25 -15.11 -8.04
N HIS A 173 5.76 -13.90 -7.89
CA HIS A 173 6.79 -13.34 -8.74
C HIS A 173 8.08 -13.20 -7.94
N ARG A 174 8.96 -14.20 -8.07
CA ARG A 174 10.18 -14.35 -7.24
C ARG A 174 11.02 -13.08 -7.18
N GLY A 175 11.29 -12.42 -8.32
CA GLY A 175 12.09 -11.19 -8.31
C GLY A 175 11.43 -10.02 -7.57
N ALA A 176 10.10 -9.97 -7.49
CA ALA A 176 9.38 -9.02 -6.64
C ALA A 176 9.58 -9.37 -5.16
N VAL A 177 9.33 -10.63 -4.79
CA VAL A 177 9.45 -11.11 -3.40
C VAL A 177 10.88 -11.00 -2.88
N ASP A 178 11.89 -11.32 -3.70
CA ASP A 178 13.30 -11.13 -3.36
C ASP A 178 13.59 -9.67 -3.05
N ALA A 179 13.01 -8.73 -3.79
CA ALA A 179 13.14 -7.31 -3.51
C ALA A 179 12.40 -6.90 -2.23
N TYR A 180 11.23 -7.47 -1.93
CA TYR A 180 10.48 -7.20 -0.70
C TYR A 180 11.24 -7.68 0.54
N LEU A 181 11.79 -8.90 0.48
CA LEU A 181 12.63 -9.45 1.54
C LEU A 181 13.94 -8.65 1.66
N THR A 182 14.55 -8.22 0.55
CA THR A 182 15.71 -7.32 0.60
C THR A 182 15.35 -5.99 1.29
N ALA A 183 14.16 -5.43 1.02
CA ALA A 183 13.68 -4.22 1.69
C ALA A 183 13.51 -4.42 3.20
N LEU A 184 12.94 -5.55 3.60
CA LEU A 184 12.75 -5.91 5.01
C LEU A 184 14.09 -6.08 5.75
N PHE A 185 15.03 -6.83 5.19
CA PHE A 185 16.33 -7.05 5.82
C PHE A 185 17.17 -5.76 5.83
N THR A 186 17.06 -4.93 4.79
CA THR A 186 17.65 -3.57 4.80
C THR A 186 17.05 -2.70 5.91
N TYR A 187 15.74 -2.82 6.17
CA TYR A 187 15.10 -2.12 7.27
C TYR A 187 15.60 -2.57 8.63
N PHE A 188 15.78 -3.88 8.82
CA PHE A 188 16.37 -4.44 10.05
C PHE A 188 17.81 -3.99 10.26
N ASP A 189 18.61 -3.89 9.20
CA ASP A 189 19.97 -3.36 9.29
C ASP A 189 20.00 -1.88 9.70
N ARG A 190 19.03 -1.07 9.23
CA ARG A 190 18.88 0.35 9.58
C ARG A 190 18.44 0.62 11.03
N LEU A 191 18.09 -0.42 11.79
CA LEU A 191 17.82 -0.29 13.23
C LEU A 191 19.09 0.01 14.02
N HIS A 192 20.25 -0.34 13.49
CA HIS A 192 21.52 -0.08 14.14
C HIS A 192 22.05 1.31 13.78
N PRO A 193 22.61 2.04 14.77
CA PRO A 193 23.44 3.21 14.47
C PRO A 193 24.60 2.84 13.54
N SER A 194 24.92 3.75 12.63
CA SER A 194 26.07 3.66 11.74
C SER A 194 26.97 4.89 11.88
N ALA A 195 28.18 4.84 11.31
CA ALA A 195 29.07 6.00 11.29
C ALA A 195 28.45 7.20 10.56
N GLU A 196 27.62 6.93 9.54
CA GLU A 196 26.89 7.95 8.80
C GLU A 196 25.64 8.43 9.54
N ASN A 197 24.93 7.54 10.24
CA ASN A 197 23.70 7.83 10.97
C ASN A 197 23.85 7.38 12.44
N PRO A 198 24.38 8.25 13.32
CA PRO A 198 24.66 7.88 14.71
C PRO A 198 23.40 7.72 15.57
N ARG A 199 22.24 8.20 15.10
CA ARG A 199 20.95 8.10 15.79
C ARG A 199 20.08 7.06 15.09
N SER A 200 19.64 6.03 15.81
CA SER A 200 18.80 4.97 15.24
C SER A 200 17.42 5.51 14.88
N ILE A 201 16.75 4.88 13.91
CA ILE A 201 15.34 5.16 13.63
C ILE A 201 14.44 4.89 14.85
N LEU A 202 14.91 4.07 15.79
CA LEU A 202 14.24 3.74 17.05
C LEU A 202 14.31 4.88 18.09
N ASP A 203 15.29 5.79 17.96
CA ASP A 203 15.53 6.89 18.91
C ASP A 203 14.71 8.14 18.58
N LEU A 204 13.95 8.11 17.48
CA LEU A 204 13.10 9.20 17.02
C LEU A 204 11.76 9.17 17.77
N SER A 205 11.38 10.30 18.36
CA SER A 205 10.06 10.42 18.97
C SER A 205 8.95 10.45 17.90
N VAL A 206 7.71 10.20 18.32
CA VAL A 206 6.55 10.28 17.42
C VAL A 206 6.36 11.70 16.86
N GLU A 207 6.79 12.74 17.58
CA GLU A 207 6.78 14.13 17.11
C GLU A 207 7.86 14.37 16.03
N GLU A 208 9.02 13.74 16.20
CA GLU A 208 10.15 13.86 15.28
C GLU A 208 9.89 13.19 13.94
N TRP A 209 9.35 11.97 13.94
CA TRP A 209 8.96 11.26 12.72
C TRP A 209 7.85 10.23 13.01
N PRO A 210 6.58 10.63 12.90
CA PRO A 210 5.47 9.70 13.02
C PRO A 210 5.24 8.96 11.69
N VAL A 211 4.86 7.70 11.78
CA VAL A 211 4.18 7.00 10.69
C VAL A 211 2.69 7.12 10.95
N VAL A 212 1.97 7.72 10.01
CA VAL A 212 0.56 8.08 10.17
C VAL A 212 -0.29 7.28 9.22
N PHE A 213 -1.33 6.65 9.74
CA PHE A 213 -2.40 6.05 8.94
C PHE A 213 -3.67 6.86 9.16
N GLU A 214 -4.36 7.21 8.08
CA GLU A 214 -5.59 7.99 8.12
C GLU A 214 -6.63 7.41 7.16
N LEU A 215 -7.76 6.96 7.70
CA LEU A 215 -8.93 6.57 6.93
C LEU A 215 -9.83 7.80 6.75
N ARG A 216 -10.20 8.10 5.51
CA ARG A 216 -11.06 9.23 5.16
C ARG A 216 -12.35 8.75 4.52
N THR A 217 -13.47 9.16 5.09
CA THR A 217 -14.81 8.84 4.57
C THR A 217 -15.48 10.09 4.02
N ILE A 218 -15.98 10.02 2.79
CA ILE A 218 -16.85 11.04 2.18
C ILE A 218 -18.24 10.45 1.94
N THR A 219 -19.32 11.20 2.18
CA THR A 219 -20.70 10.70 1.97
C THR A 219 -21.19 10.99 0.55
N ASP A 220 -22.22 10.27 0.10
CA ASP A 220 -22.89 10.55 -1.19
C ASP A 220 -23.40 11.99 -1.26
N GLN A 221 -24.00 12.49 -0.17
CA GLN A 221 -24.45 13.88 -0.08
C GLN A 221 -23.31 14.89 -0.26
N HIS A 222 -22.12 14.57 0.24
CA HIS A 222 -20.95 15.41 0.00
C HIS A 222 -20.50 15.30 -1.45
N ALA A 223 -20.45 14.08 -2.01
CA ALA A 223 -20.11 13.88 -3.41
C ALA A 223 -21.04 14.65 -4.36
N ASP A 224 -22.35 14.61 -4.09
CA ASP A 224 -23.36 15.39 -4.82
C ASP A 224 -23.09 16.89 -4.74
N ARG A 225 -22.73 17.42 -3.56
CA ARG A 225 -22.33 18.83 -3.43
C ARG A 225 -21.08 19.15 -4.25
N ILE A 226 -20.08 18.28 -4.30
CA ILE A 226 -18.90 18.49 -5.17
C ILE A 226 -19.33 18.55 -6.64
N LEU A 227 -20.19 17.64 -7.07
CA LEU A 227 -20.68 17.59 -8.45
C LEU A 227 -21.56 18.81 -8.80
N CYS A 228 -22.43 19.26 -7.91
CA CYS A 228 -23.34 20.37 -8.17
C CYS A 228 -22.70 21.75 -7.97
N GLU A 229 -21.82 21.91 -6.96
CA GLU A 229 -21.32 23.22 -6.54
C GLU A 229 -19.89 23.48 -7.00
N LYS A 230 -19.03 22.45 -7.09
CA LYS A 230 -17.61 22.64 -7.49
C LYS A 230 -17.33 22.31 -8.94
N ALA A 231 -17.89 21.21 -9.46
CA ALA A 231 -17.59 20.74 -10.81
C ALA A 231 -17.92 21.78 -11.92
N PRO A 232 -18.96 22.63 -11.80
CA PRO A 232 -19.23 23.67 -12.78
C PRO A 232 -18.15 24.75 -12.87
N ASP A 233 -17.44 25.02 -11.77
CA ASP A 233 -16.42 26.08 -11.69
C ASP A 233 -14.98 25.54 -11.80
N ALA A 234 -14.77 24.24 -11.51
CA ALA A 234 -13.47 23.60 -11.59
C ALA A 234 -13.06 23.39 -13.05
N VAL A 235 -12.09 24.16 -13.54
CA VAL A 235 -11.56 24.04 -14.91
C VAL A 235 -10.43 23.01 -14.95
N LEU A 236 -10.46 22.05 -15.88
CA LEU A 236 -9.44 20.99 -15.98
C LEU A 236 -8.01 21.54 -16.08
N ARG A 237 -7.81 22.60 -16.89
CA ARG A 237 -6.51 23.26 -17.08
C ARG A 237 -5.91 23.91 -15.81
N SER A 238 -6.66 23.96 -14.70
CA SER A 238 -6.12 24.39 -13.40
C SER A 238 -5.14 23.37 -12.82
N THR A 239 -5.24 22.11 -13.24
CA THR A 239 -4.27 21.06 -13.01
C THR A 239 -3.56 20.76 -14.31
N ARG A 240 -2.24 20.92 -14.35
CA ARG A 240 -1.44 20.50 -15.50
C ARG A 240 -1.36 18.98 -15.54
N LEU A 241 -1.73 18.37 -16.67
CA LEU A 241 -1.51 16.95 -16.90
C LEU A 241 -0.12 16.74 -17.51
N GLU A 242 0.72 15.96 -16.86
CA GLU A 242 2.06 15.60 -17.35
C GLU A 242 2.15 14.08 -17.55
N VAL A 243 2.64 13.65 -18.71
CA VAL A 243 2.94 12.23 -18.97
C VAL A 243 4.43 12.01 -18.80
N LEU A 244 4.80 11.05 -17.95
CA LEU A 244 6.17 10.59 -17.78
C LEU A 244 6.31 9.19 -18.38
N SER A 245 6.98 9.11 -19.52
CA SER A 245 7.32 7.85 -20.17
C SER A 245 8.65 7.31 -19.65
N LEU A 246 8.61 6.15 -19.02
CA LEU A 246 9.76 5.41 -18.54
C LEU A 246 10.11 4.27 -19.50
N PRO A 247 11.40 3.88 -19.59
CA PRO A 247 11.81 2.73 -20.39
C PRO A 247 11.31 1.40 -19.80
N GLU A 248 11.15 1.35 -18.48
CA GLU A 248 10.55 0.25 -17.74
C GLU A 248 9.89 0.77 -16.44
N SER A 249 9.06 -0.05 -15.81
CA SER A 249 8.39 0.30 -14.56
C SER A 249 9.44 0.40 -13.44
N GLU A 250 9.32 1.37 -12.53
CA GLU A 250 10.18 1.45 -11.37
C GLU A 250 9.52 2.13 -10.17
N THR A 251 10.09 1.93 -8.97
CA THR A 251 9.64 2.56 -7.71
C THR A 251 10.66 3.52 -7.11
N SER A 252 11.38 4.26 -7.96
CA SER A 252 12.37 5.25 -7.50
C SER A 252 11.71 6.31 -6.60
N PRO A 253 12.44 6.88 -5.61
CA PRO A 253 11.84 7.79 -4.63
C PRO A 253 11.10 8.99 -5.23
N GLN A 254 11.55 9.49 -6.39
CA GLN A 254 10.93 10.57 -7.15
C GLN A 254 9.54 10.20 -7.68
N LEU A 255 9.29 8.93 -7.97
CA LEU A 255 7.99 8.41 -8.41
C LEU A 255 7.07 8.07 -7.22
N SER A 256 7.64 7.89 -6.03
CA SER A 256 6.91 7.62 -4.78
C SER A 256 6.42 8.87 -4.06
N GLY A 257 6.37 10.02 -4.75
CA GLY A 257 5.81 11.28 -4.23
C GLY A 257 6.84 12.24 -3.63
N LEU A 258 8.14 11.95 -3.68
CA LEU A 258 9.16 12.91 -3.20
C LEU A 258 9.45 14.00 -4.25
N PRO A 259 9.90 15.20 -3.82
CA PRO A 259 10.18 15.61 -2.44
C PRO A 259 8.97 16.12 -1.65
N ASN A 260 7.89 16.54 -2.33
CA ASN A 260 6.74 17.22 -1.71
C ASN A 260 5.42 16.96 -2.46
N GLY A 261 5.33 15.81 -3.12
CA GLY A 261 4.13 15.31 -3.80
C GLY A 261 3.41 14.22 -3.00
N ALA A 262 2.47 13.56 -3.66
CA ALA A 262 1.86 12.32 -3.20
C ALA A 262 1.88 11.27 -4.31
N CYS A 263 1.87 9.99 -3.94
CA CYS A 263 1.83 8.87 -4.87
C CYS A 263 0.53 8.09 -4.69
N VAL A 264 -0.17 7.84 -5.80
CA VAL A 264 -1.33 6.95 -5.84
C VAL A 264 -0.88 5.51 -5.69
N ILE A 265 -1.47 4.81 -4.74
CA ILE A 265 -1.39 3.37 -4.60
C ILE A 265 -2.69 2.80 -5.17
N SER A 266 -2.58 2.09 -6.29
CA SER A 266 -3.68 1.40 -6.96
C SER A 266 -4.03 0.15 -6.17
N ALA A 267 -4.76 0.37 -5.07
CA ALA A 267 -4.99 -0.63 -4.05
C ALA A 267 -6.12 -1.59 -4.45
N ASN A 268 -6.13 -2.78 -3.84
CA ASN A 268 -7.35 -3.54 -3.62
C ASN A 268 -8.14 -2.91 -2.45
N LYS A 269 -9.46 -3.12 -2.38
CA LYS A 269 -10.26 -2.71 -1.21
C LYS A 269 -9.74 -3.38 0.07
N CYS A 270 -9.26 -4.62 -0.03
CA CYS A 270 -8.51 -5.35 0.97
C CYS A 270 -7.02 -5.00 0.81
N ILE A 271 -6.57 -3.94 1.49
CA ILE A 271 -5.17 -3.46 1.40
C ILE A 271 -4.21 -4.57 1.79
N GLY A 272 -3.14 -4.76 1.03
CA GLY A 272 -2.30 -5.94 1.23
C GLY A 272 -0.94 -5.92 0.55
N HIS A 273 -0.07 -6.75 1.10
CA HIS A 273 1.25 -7.07 0.56
C HIS A 273 1.29 -8.53 0.11
N GLY A 274 0.61 -8.85 -0.99
CA GLY A 274 0.72 -10.16 -1.61
C GLY A 274 2.03 -10.35 -2.41
N PRO A 275 2.23 -11.54 -3.01
CA PRO A 275 3.46 -11.89 -3.72
C PRO A 275 3.39 -11.64 -5.25
N SER A 276 2.35 -10.98 -5.75
CA SER A 276 2.00 -10.97 -7.18
C SER A 276 2.59 -9.80 -7.99
N GLY A 277 3.48 -9.00 -7.41
CA GLY A 277 4.18 -7.91 -8.11
C GLY A 277 3.27 -6.82 -8.69
N THR A 278 2.07 -6.65 -8.15
CA THR A 278 1.14 -5.56 -8.52
C THR A 278 1.66 -4.20 -8.04
N GLN A 279 1.08 -3.10 -8.55
CA GLN A 279 1.55 -1.76 -8.20
C GLN A 279 1.47 -1.47 -6.68
N GLU A 280 0.41 -1.92 -6.03
CA GLU A 280 0.26 -1.85 -4.56
C GLU A 280 1.39 -2.60 -3.86
N GLU A 281 1.58 -3.87 -4.20
CA GLU A 281 2.57 -4.75 -3.57
C GLU A 281 4.00 -4.25 -3.79
N LEU A 282 4.31 -3.68 -4.96
CA LEU A 282 5.63 -3.09 -5.24
C LEU A 282 5.91 -1.87 -4.35
N GLN A 283 4.93 -0.99 -4.15
CA GLN A 283 5.09 0.21 -3.31
C GLN A 283 5.08 -0.13 -1.82
N VAL A 284 4.21 -1.05 -1.39
CA VAL A 284 4.14 -1.52 -0.01
C VAL A 284 5.36 -2.35 0.31
N GLY A 285 5.70 -3.35 -0.51
CA GLY A 285 6.82 -4.27 -0.30
C GLY A 285 8.17 -3.59 -0.13
N THR A 286 8.39 -2.46 -0.82
CA THR A 286 9.60 -1.63 -0.66
C THR A 286 9.60 -0.77 0.61
N SER A 287 8.46 -0.62 1.28
CA SER A 287 8.23 0.29 2.41
C SER A 287 7.72 -0.46 3.65
N PRO A 288 8.57 -1.13 4.43
CA PRO A 288 8.16 -1.93 5.60
C PRO A 288 7.25 -1.21 6.59
N GLU A 289 7.41 0.10 6.71
CA GLU A 289 6.59 0.91 7.61
C GLU A 289 5.13 1.07 7.16
N ALA A 290 4.80 0.68 5.93
CA ALA A 290 3.44 0.65 5.41
C ALA A 290 2.73 -0.70 5.66
N TYR A 291 3.46 -1.78 5.99
CA TYR A 291 2.87 -3.12 6.20
C TYR A 291 1.76 -3.13 7.27
N PRO A 292 1.84 -2.36 8.37
CA PRO A 292 0.78 -2.34 9.38
C PRO A 292 -0.57 -1.83 8.87
N ALA A 293 -0.66 -1.26 7.65
CA ALA A 293 -1.95 -0.89 7.04
C ALA A 293 -2.94 -2.08 7.04
N THR A 294 -2.46 -3.30 6.81
CA THR A 294 -3.30 -4.51 6.77
C THR A 294 -3.88 -4.91 8.13
N LEU A 295 -3.34 -4.35 9.22
CA LEU A 295 -3.78 -4.62 10.60
C LEU A 295 -4.77 -3.57 11.11
N LEU A 296 -4.92 -2.45 10.41
CA LEU A 296 -5.67 -1.27 10.85
C LEU A 296 -6.96 -1.06 10.04
N ALA A 297 -6.93 -1.42 8.75
CA ALA A 297 -8.02 -1.16 7.82
C ALA A 297 -8.77 -2.46 7.46
N PRO A 298 -10.07 -2.56 7.81
CA PRO A 298 -10.99 -3.49 7.15
C PRO A 298 -11.09 -3.19 5.65
N PRO A 299 -11.72 -4.08 4.85
CA PRO A 299 -11.98 -3.81 3.44
C PRO A 299 -12.63 -2.42 3.24
N LEU A 300 -12.02 -1.57 2.43
CA LEU A 300 -12.48 -0.21 2.18
C LEU A 300 -13.87 -0.23 1.55
N SER A 301 -14.80 0.58 2.08
CA SER A 301 -16.06 0.85 1.39
C SER A 301 -15.86 1.80 0.21
N ASP A 302 -16.86 1.95 -0.66
CA ASP A 302 -16.81 2.91 -1.78
C ASP A 302 -16.52 4.36 -1.33
N HIS A 303 -16.94 4.70 -0.11
CA HIS A 303 -16.81 6.02 0.51
C HIS A 303 -15.43 6.27 1.14
N GLN A 304 -14.57 5.27 1.18
CA GLN A 304 -13.34 5.27 1.98
C GLN A 304 -12.07 5.23 1.13
N VAL A 305 -11.04 5.92 1.63
CA VAL A 305 -9.65 5.81 1.16
C VAL A 305 -8.72 5.73 2.37
N LEU A 306 -7.58 5.08 2.23
CA LEU A 306 -6.54 5.06 3.27
C LEU A 306 -5.34 5.90 2.82
N VAL A 307 -4.79 6.68 3.74
CA VAL A 307 -3.53 7.40 3.54
C VAL A 307 -2.48 6.89 4.51
N CYS A 308 -1.30 6.56 4.00
CA CYS A 308 -0.10 6.31 4.81
C CYS A 308 0.90 7.44 4.57
N ARG A 309 1.36 8.09 5.66
CA ARG A 309 2.33 9.17 5.60
C ARG A 309 3.55 8.84 6.46
N GLY A 310 4.73 9.16 5.93
CA GLY A 310 6.00 9.05 6.63
C GLY A 310 6.72 7.71 6.47
N ALA A 311 6.15 6.76 5.73
CA ALA A 311 6.78 5.47 5.46
C ALA A 311 7.96 5.62 4.49
N GLU A 312 9.14 5.17 4.90
CA GLU A 312 10.37 5.17 4.11
C GLU A 312 10.43 3.94 3.17
N ALA A 313 10.92 4.12 1.95
CA ALA A 313 11.23 2.99 1.05
C ALA A 313 12.71 2.59 1.17
N MET A 314 12.95 1.31 1.37
CA MET A 314 14.28 0.75 1.68
C MET A 314 15.04 0.33 0.42
N VAL A 315 14.31 0.00 -0.64
CA VAL A 315 14.83 -0.34 -1.97
C VAL A 315 13.92 0.26 -3.04
N SER A 316 14.42 0.45 -4.25
CA SER A 316 13.59 0.56 -5.45
C SER A 316 13.47 -0.80 -6.13
N ILE A 317 12.48 -0.94 -6.99
CA ILE A 317 12.25 -2.10 -7.85
C ILE A 317 12.21 -1.61 -9.28
N HIS A 318 12.75 -2.39 -10.21
CA HIS A 318 12.56 -2.25 -11.65
C HIS A 318 11.66 -3.36 -12.18
N GLY A 319 10.93 -3.11 -13.25
CA GLY A 319 9.96 -4.04 -13.81
C GLY A 319 8.61 -4.03 -13.07
N TYR A 320 7.74 -4.94 -13.49
CA TYR A 320 6.38 -5.11 -12.96
C TYR A 320 5.98 -6.57 -13.05
N GLY A 321 5.17 -7.06 -12.11
CA GLY A 321 4.72 -8.45 -12.12
C GLY A 321 5.90 -9.42 -12.17
N ARG A 322 5.87 -10.35 -13.13
CA ARG A 322 6.92 -11.37 -13.32
C ARG A 322 8.33 -10.81 -13.62
N ASP A 323 8.40 -9.60 -14.17
CA ASP A 323 9.66 -8.97 -14.60
C ASP A 323 10.23 -8.06 -13.50
N ALA A 324 9.53 -7.95 -12.35
CA ALA A 324 9.96 -7.19 -11.20
C ALA A 324 11.25 -7.76 -10.61
N ARG A 325 12.20 -6.89 -10.27
CA ARG A 325 13.51 -7.23 -9.71
C ARG A 325 14.07 -6.10 -8.86
N LEU A 326 14.91 -6.45 -7.91
CA LEU A 326 15.61 -5.49 -7.05
C LEU A 326 16.30 -4.39 -7.87
N GLY A 327 16.06 -3.14 -7.47
CA GLY A 327 16.73 -1.96 -7.97
C GLY A 327 17.79 -1.46 -7.00
N GLN A 328 17.78 -0.17 -6.74
CA GLN A 328 18.78 0.49 -5.90
C GLN A 328 18.34 0.51 -4.44
N VAL A 329 19.30 0.53 -3.51
CA VAL A 329 19.06 0.85 -2.10
C VAL A 329 19.17 2.37 -1.94
N PRO A 330 18.10 3.14 -1.68
CA PRO A 330 18.20 4.56 -1.44
C PRO A 330 19.08 4.84 -0.21
N ARG A 331 19.81 5.95 -0.24
CA ARG A 331 20.60 6.39 0.92
C ARG A 331 19.68 6.57 2.13
N GLN A 332 20.13 6.11 3.30
CA GLN A 332 19.43 6.34 4.55
C GLN A 332 19.34 7.85 4.85
N PRO A 333 18.15 8.38 5.15
CA PRO A 333 17.95 9.80 5.44
C PRO A 333 18.68 10.25 6.70
N HIS A 334 19.33 11.41 6.63
CA HIS A 334 20.12 11.95 7.73
C HIS A 334 19.26 12.85 8.61
N TYR A 335 19.26 12.62 9.94
CA TYR A 335 18.48 13.45 10.86
C TYR A 335 18.80 14.94 10.68
N GLY A 336 17.76 15.75 10.47
CA GLY A 336 17.87 17.20 10.28
C GLY A 336 18.27 17.65 8.87
N ALA A 337 18.58 16.73 7.95
CA ALA A 337 18.81 17.05 6.54
C ALA A 337 17.50 17.13 5.74
N ASP A 338 17.59 17.62 4.50
CA ASP A 338 16.43 17.76 3.61
C ASP A 338 15.73 16.43 3.31
N ASP A 339 16.48 15.35 3.14
CA ASP A 339 15.95 14.02 2.83
C ASP A 339 15.10 13.44 3.96
N PHE A 340 15.47 13.70 5.22
CA PHE A 340 14.67 13.37 6.40
C PHE A 340 13.28 14.00 6.34
N TRP A 341 13.19 15.30 6.04
CA TRP A 341 11.90 15.99 5.94
C TRP A 341 11.07 15.50 4.75
N ARG A 342 11.72 15.19 3.63
CA ARG A 342 11.08 14.63 2.44
C ARG A 342 10.42 13.29 2.77
N TRP A 343 11.15 12.35 3.35
CA TRP A 343 10.59 11.04 3.73
C TRP A 343 9.54 11.12 4.82
N LYS A 344 9.75 11.95 5.86
CA LYS A 344 8.72 12.25 6.88
C LYS A 344 7.41 12.75 6.24
N SER A 345 7.50 13.47 5.12
CA SER A 345 6.35 14.01 4.40
C SER A 345 5.81 13.12 3.27
N ARG A 346 6.47 12.00 2.94
CA ARG A 346 6.03 11.08 1.88
C ARG A 346 4.59 10.66 2.16
N THR A 347 3.74 10.77 1.15
CA THR A 347 2.32 10.49 1.25
C THR A 347 1.92 9.43 0.20
N MET A 348 1.44 8.29 0.69
CA MET A 348 0.91 7.17 -0.09
C MET A 348 -0.62 7.20 -0.01
N LEU A 349 -1.29 7.30 -1.17
CA LEU A 349 -2.73 7.44 -1.29
C LEU A 349 -3.35 6.12 -1.79
N PHE A 350 -3.80 5.27 -0.86
CA PHE A 350 -4.45 4.00 -1.19
C PHE A 350 -5.90 4.24 -1.58
N MET A 351 -6.20 3.98 -2.85
CA MET A 351 -7.55 4.06 -3.39
C MET A 351 -7.80 2.87 -4.31
N ASP A 352 -8.87 2.13 -4.05
CA ASP A 352 -9.31 1.01 -4.85
C ASP A 352 -10.24 1.48 -5.98
N ALA A 353 -9.98 0.98 -7.20
CA ALA A 353 -10.85 1.18 -8.35
C ALA A 353 -11.96 0.11 -8.36
N LEU A 354 -13.07 0.36 -9.07
CA LEU A 354 -14.05 -0.69 -9.35
C LEU A 354 -13.41 -1.83 -10.15
N GLU A 355 -13.72 -3.06 -9.75
CA GLU A 355 -13.38 -4.30 -10.46
C GLU A 355 -14.38 -4.51 -11.61
N LEU A 356 -14.17 -3.82 -12.73
CA LEU A 356 -15.10 -3.81 -13.87
C LEU A 356 -15.08 -5.12 -14.68
N ASP A 357 -14.07 -5.97 -14.49
CA ASP A 357 -13.97 -7.29 -15.10
C ASP A 357 -14.96 -8.30 -14.52
N VAL A 358 -15.39 -8.11 -13.27
CA VAL A 358 -16.37 -8.97 -12.59
C VAL A 358 -17.77 -8.35 -12.50
N LEU A 359 -17.91 -7.05 -12.76
CA LEU A 359 -19.19 -6.36 -12.69
C LEU A 359 -20.06 -6.65 -13.92
N PRO A 360 -21.39 -6.76 -13.75
CA PRO A 360 -22.29 -6.99 -14.87
C PRO A 360 -22.26 -5.78 -15.82
N VAL A 361 -22.42 -6.07 -17.11
CA VAL A 361 -22.69 -5.04 -18.11
C VAL A 361 -24.12 -4.55 -17.89
N GLU A 362 -24.27 -3.29 -17.52
CA GLU A 362 -25.56 -2.65 -17.29
C GLU A 362 -25.86 -1.66 -18.41
N GLY A 363 -27.12 -1.64 -18.89
CA GLY A 363 -27.61 -0.65 -19.86
C GLY A 363 -27.09 -0.80 -21.29
N HIS A 364 -27.21 0.30 -22.06
CA HIS A 364 -26.84 0.37 -23.48
C HIS A 364 -25.45 0.99 -23.74
N SER A 365 -24.76 1.45 -22.69
CA SER A 365 -23.38 1.96 -22.81
C SER A 365 -22.40 0.79 -22.88
N LEU A 366 -21.43 0.87 -23.80
CA LEU A 366 -20.37 -0.12 -23.95
C LEU A 366 -19.20 0.09 -22.98
N ILE A 367 -19.19 1.20 -22.21
CA ILE A 367 -18.08 1.55 -21.32
C ILE A 367 -18.50 1.43 -19.86
N ALA A 368 -18.02 0.36 -19.23
CA ALA A 368 -18.38 -0.02 -17.86
C ALA A 368 -17.97 1.01 -16.80
N ASP A 369 -16.94 1.83 -17.06
CA ASP A 369 -16.48 2.89 -16.15
C ASP A 369 -17.50 4.04 -16.01
N ILE A 370 -18.33 4.25 -17.04
CA ILE A 370 -19.23 5.41 -17.16
C ILE A 370 -20.65 5.04 -16.75
N TYR A 371 -21.11 3.84 -17.08
CA TYR A 371 -22.49 3.42 -16.84
C TYR A 371 -22.63 2.28 -15.82
N PRO A 372 -23.58 2.37 -14.87
CA PRO A 372 -24.42 3.53 -14.58
C PRO A 372 -23.58 4.75 -14.11
N PRO A 373 -24.10 5.99 -14.23
CA PRO A 373 -23.38 7.21 -13.85
C PRO A 373 -22.79 7.21 -12.43
N SER A 374 -23.36 6.40 -11.53
CA SER A 374 -22.81 6.18 -10.19
C SER A 374 -21.38 5.64 -10.22
N ARG A 375 -21.00 4.79 -11.19
CA ARG A 375 -19.63 4.24 -11.31
C ARG A 375 -18.60 5.34 -11.57
N LEU A 376 -18.94 6.29 -12.45
CA LEU A 376 -18.11 7.47 -12.70
C LEU A 376 -17.91 8.29 -11.43
N SER A 377 -19.01 8.62 -10.74
CA SER A 377 -18.95 9.41 -9.50
C SER A 377 -18.21 8.69 -8.36
N ARG A 378 -18.31 7.36 -8.29
CA ARG A 378 -17.63 6.52 -7.30
C ARG A 378 -16.12 6.62 -7.46
N ASP A 379 -15.60 6.39 -8.65
CA ASP A 379 -14.14 6.42 -8.86
C ASP A 379 -13.58 7.85 -8.86
N MET A 380 -14.31 8.82 -9.42
CA MET A 380 -13.84 10.21 -9.50
C MET A 380 -13.92 10.93 -8.15
N VAL A 381 -15.07 10.88 -7.46
CA VAL A 381 -15.32 11.70 -6.27
C VAL A 381 -15.09 10.91 -4.98
N LEU A 382 -15.71 9.74 -4.85
CA LEU A 382 -15.63 8.95 -3.60
C LEU A 382 -14.22 8.39 -3.36
N LYS A 383 -13.47 8.11 -4.44
CA LYS A 383 -12.09 7.61 -4.39
C LYS A 383 -11.05 8.67 -4.71
N ALA A 384 -10.87 9.05 -5.98
CA ALA A 384 -9.74 9.89 -6.39
C ALA A 384 -9.72 11.27 -5.72
N TYR A 385 -10.83 12.01 -5.76
CA TYR A 385 -10.91 13.32 -5.08
C TYR A 385 -10.75 13.19 -3.56
N ASN A 386 -11.37 12.17 -2.95
CA ASN A 386 -11.26 11.90 -1.51
C ASN A 386 -9.81 11.62 -1.07
N ALA A 387 -9.03 10.91 -1.90
CA ALA A 387 -7.61 10.70 -1.66
C ALA A 387 -6.80 11.99 -1.85
N PHE A 388 -7.06 12.74 -2.92
CA PHE A 388 -6.27 13.94 -3.26
C PHE A 388 -6.47 15.08 -2.26
N ARG A 389 -7.63 15.16 -1.59
CA ARG A 389 -7.91 16.19 -0.56
C ARG A 389 -7.24 15.97 0.80
N TYR A 390 -6.42 14.93 0.98
CA TYR A 390 -5.71 14.69 2.25
C TYR A 390 -4.73 15.82 2.60
N GLY A 391 -3.99 16.32 1.61
CA GLY A 391 -2.90 17.25 1.82
C GLY A 391 -2.74 18.23 0.66
N LYS A 392 -1.81 19.15 0.81
CA LYS A 392 -1.38 20.05 -0.26
C LYS A 392 -0.06 19.56 -0.82
N TYR A 393 -0.05 19.31 -2.12
CA TYR A 393 1.07 18.69 -2.83
C TYR A 393 1.54 19.60 -3.96
N SER A 394 2.82 19.50 -4.32
CA SER A 394 3.31 20.09 -5.57
C SER A 394 2.79 19.32 -6.79
N GLN A 395 2.59 18.02 -6.64
CA GLN A 395 2.11 17.12 -7.67
C GLN A 395 1.49 15.85 -7.06
N VAL A 396 0.56 15.23 -7.78
CA VAL A 396 0.12 13.86 -7.54
C VAL A 396 0.71 12.98 -8.64
N ILE A 397 1.44 11.94 -8.26
CA ILE A 397 2.00 10.94 -9.16
C ILE A 397 1.08 9.74 -9.18
N THR A 398 0.65 9.35 -10.38
CA THR A 398 -0.25 8.22 -10.60
C THR A 398 0.17 7.42 -11.84
N GLY A 399 -0.63 6.41 -12.20
CA GLY A 399 -0.50 5.66 -13.43
C GLY A 399 -1.87 5.21 -13.95
N LEU A 400 -1.91 4.03 -14.54
CA LEU A 400 -3.15 3.42 -15.06
C LEU A 400 -3.98 2.75 -13.94
N TRP A 401 -4.45 3.58 -13.00
CA TRP A 401 -5.25 3.17 -11.84
C TRP A 401 -6.49 2.37 -12.25
N GLY A 402 -6.53 1.10 -11.81
CA GLY A 402 -7.65 0.19 -12.09
C GLY A 402 -7.72 -0.34 -13.53
N CYS A 403 -6.73 -0.10 -14.39
CA CYS A 403 -6.80 -0.50 -15.81
C CYS A 403 -6.14 -1.85 -16.13
N GLY A 404 -5.52 -2.49 -15.13
CA GLY A 404 -4.90 -3.82 -15.26
C GLY A 404 -5.93 -4.92 -14.99
N THR A 405 -5.74 -5.64 -13.89
CA THR A 405 -6.63 -6.74 -13.46
C THR A 405 -8.10 -6.31 -13.36
N PHE A 406 -8.37 -5.09 -12.90
CA PHE A 406 -9.73 -4.60 -12.67
C PHE A 406 -10.48 -4.16 -13.94
N GLY A 407 -9.88 -4.30 -15.13
CA GLY A 407 -10.58 -4.09 -16.40
C GLY A 407 -10.98 -2.64 -16.72
N GLY A 408 -10.52 -1.66 -15.95
CA GLY A 408 -10.79 -0.23 -16.15
C GLY A 408 -10.34 0.29 -17.51
N ASN A 409 -11.15 1.15 -18.13
CA ASN A 409 -10.76 1.80 -19.37
C ASN A 409 -9.76 2.93 -19.09
N ARG A 410 -8.52 2.79 -19.59
CA ARG A 410 -7.43 3.76 -19.39
C ARG A 410 -7.75 5.20 -19.81
N TYR A 411 -8.54 5.38 -20.87
CA TYR A 411 -8.95 6.70 -21.34
C TYR A 411 -9.89 7.37 -20.32
N VAL A 412 -10.89 6.63 -19.83
CA VAL A 412 -11.81 7.13 -18.80
C VAL A 412 -11.08 7.38 -17.48
N LYS A 413 -10.35 6.38 -16.97
CA LYS A 413 -9.66 6.47 -15.66
C LYS A 413 -8.68 7.64 -15.60
N CYS A 414 -7.96 7.96 -16.69
CA CYS A 414 -7.09 9.14 -16.72
C CYS A 414 -7.89 10.45 -16.65
N ILE A 415 -9.02 10.55 -17.36
CA ILE A 415 -9.91 11.71 -17.28
C ILE A 415 -10.47 11.86 -15.86
N LEU A 416 -10.95 10.77 -15.23
CA LEU A 416 -11.50 10.82 -13.87
C LEU A 416 -10.48 11.30 -12.85
N GLN A 417 -9.23 10.82 -12.95
CA GLN A 417 -8.15 11.28 -12.09
C GLN A 417 -7.81 12.76 -12.35
N TRP A 418 -7.82 13.22 -13.61
CA TRP A 418 -7.59 14.64 -13.94
C TRP A 418 -8.70 15.54 -13.41
N CYS A 419 -9.96 15.13 -13.57
CA CYS A 419 -11.12 15.83 -12.98
C CYS A 419 -11.01 15.91 -11.45
N ALA A 420 -10.69 14.79 -10.79
CA ALA A 420 -10.51 14.76 -9.34
C ALA A 420 -9.38 15.69 -8.87
N ALA A 421 -8.28 15.73 -9.60
CA ALA A 421 -7.14 16.61 -9.32
C ALA A 421 -7.53 18.09 -9.50
N ALA A 422 -8.28 18.44 -10.55
CA ALA A 422 -8.80 19.78 -10.79
C ALA A 422 -9.81 20.23 -9.72
N LEU A 423 -10.68 19.34 -9.27
CA LEU A 423 -11.65 19.60 -8.18
C LEU A 423 -10.97 19.97 -6.85
N GLU A 424 -9.81 19.39 -6.55
CA GLU A 424 -9.03 19.68 -5.34
C GLU A 424 -7.99 20.80 -5.56
N GLY A 425 -7.74 21.21 -6.80
CA GLY A 425 -6.72 22.19 -7.14
C GLY A 425 -5.29 21.66 -7.00
N VAL A 426 -5.07 20.38 -7.34
CA VAL A 426 -3.73 19.80 -7.43
C VAL A 426 -2.98 20.49 -8.59
N PRO A 427 -1.77 21.04 -8.39
CA PRO A 427 -1.09 21.79 -9.45
C PRO A 427 -0.70 20.94 -10.67
N VAL A 428 -0.19 19.72 -10.42
CA VAL A 428 0.27 18.80 -11.46
C VAL A 428 -0.24 17.39 -11.17
N LEU A 429 -0.89 16.77 -12.16
CA LEU A 429 -1.15 15.34 -12.17
C LEU A 429 -0.16 14.66 -13.13
N LYS A 430 0.74 13.85 -12.59
CA LYS A 430 1.79 13.17 -13.34
C LYS A 430 1.42 11.70 -13.56
N VAL A 431 1.15 11.32 -14.81
CA VAL A 431 0.80 9.95 -15.22
C VAL A 431 2.06 9.23 -15.68
N VAL A 432 2.47 8.20 -14.95
CA VAL A 432 3.67 7.40 -15.23
C VAL A 432 3.31 6.19 -16.09
N LEU A 433 4.03 6.01 -17.20
CA LEU A 433 3.76 5.00 -18.23
C LEU A 433 5.07 4.32 -18.63
N ALA A 434 5.10 2.99 -18.67
CA ALA A 434 6.35 2.23 -18.67
C ALA A 434 6.46 1.16 -19.77
N THR A 435 5.39 0.88 -20.52
CA THR A 435 5.44 -0.06 -21.65
C THR A 435 5.24 0.68 -22.97
N ARG A 436 5.64 0.07 -24.09
CA ARG A 436 5.45 0.68 -25.42
C ARG A 436 3.99 1.01 -25.72
N ASP A 437 3.06 0.12 -25.40
CA ASP A 437 1.62 0.38 -25.56
C ASP A 437 1.14 1.54 -24.68
N GLN A 438 1.63 1.60 -23.44
CA GLN A 438 1.34 2.73 -22.54
C GLN A 438 1.95 4.04 -23.04
N GLN A 439 3.15 4.02 -23.62
CA GLN A 439 3.79 5.21 -24.19
C GLN A 439 2.99 5.77 -25.36
N LEU A 440 2.49 4.91 -26.27
CA LEU A 440 1.60 5.33 -27.37
C LEU A 440 0.31 5.96 -26.82
N PHE A 441 -0.31 5.33 -25.81
CA PHE A 441 -1.43 5.94 -25.11
C PHE A 441 -1.07 7.30 -24.47
N GLY A 442 0.15 7.43 -23.94
CA GLY A 442 0.67 8.67 -23.39
C GLY A 442 0.75 9.80 -24.41
N GLU A 443 1.17 9.50 -25.64
CA GLU A 443 1.18 10.45 -26.75
C GLU A 443 -0.24 10.93 -27.10
N GLU A 444 -1.20 10.01 -27.16
CA GLU A 444 -2.62 10.33 -27.35
C GLU A 444 -3.17 11.20 -26.20
N LEU A 445 -2.81 10.89 -24.95
CA LEU A 445 -3.24 11.62 -23.77
C LEU A 445 -2.68 13.06 -23.74
N VAL A 446 -1.43 13.27 -24.18
CA VAL A 446 -0.85 14.61 -24.29
C VAL A 446 -1.61 15.44 -25.33
N GLN A 447 -1.87 14.88 -26.51
CA GLN A 447 -2.65 15.57 -27.55
C GLN A 447 -4.07 15.91 -27.07
N PHE A 448 -4.72 14.96 -26.39
CA PHE A 448 -6.03 15.19 -25.79
C PHE A 448 -6.00 16.31 -24.74
N ALA A 449 -5.00 16.31 -23.86
CA ALA A 449 -4.86 17.32 -22.82
C ALA A 449 -4.68 18.72 -23.43
N GLU A 450 -3.88 18.86 -24.49
CA GLU A 450 -3.72 20.14 -25.19
C GLU A 450 -5.04 20.68 -25.76
N GLU A 451 -5.89 19.82 -26.34
CA GLU A 451 -7.20 20.26 -26.83
C GLU A 451 -8.13 20.68 -25.69
N VAL A 452 -8.17 19.91 -24.61
CA VAL A 452 -8.99 20.23 -23.42
C VAL A 452 -8.54 21.56 -22.80
N GLU A 453 -7.24 21.81 -22.72
CA GLU A 453 -6.66 23.04 -22.17
C GLU A 453 -7.02 24.29 -23.00
N ARG A 454 -7.13 24.15 -24.33
CA ARG A 454 -7.56 25.23 -25.23
C ARG A 454 -9.02 25.64 -25.03
N HIS A 455 -9.91 24.68 -24.77
CA HIS A 455 -11.35 24.90 -24.69
C HIS A 455 -11.84 25.29 -23.27
N ARG A 456 -10.94 25.39 -22.29
CA ARG A 456 -11.24 25.76 -20.88
C ARG A 456 -12.40 24.94 -20.28
N LEU A 457 -12.42 23.64 -20.56
CA LEU A 457 -13.49 22.77 -20.08
C LEU A 457 -13.53 22.71 -18.56
N THR A 458 -14.75 22.77 -18.03
CA THR A 458 -15.03 22.51 -16.62
C THR A 458 -15.19 21.01 -16.38
N VAL A 459 -15.03 20.58 -15.13
CA VAL A 459 -15.23 19.18 -14.75
C VAL A 459 -16.67 18.76 -15.04
N ALA A 460 -17.66 19.63 -14.81
CA ALA A 460 -19.06 19.35 -15.16
C ALA A 460 -19.25 19.11 -16.67
N GLN A 461 -18.66 19.95 -17.53
CA GLN A 461 -18.73 19.77 -18.98
C GLN A 461 -18.05 18.47 -19.44
N MET A 462 -16.91 18.11 -18.83
CA MET A 462 -16.24 16.84 -19.12
C MET A 462 -17.10 15.62 -18.72
N ILE A 463 -17.78 15.69 -17.58
CA ILE A 463 -18.71 14.64 -17.13
C ILE A 463 -19.87 14.52 -18.13
N GLU A 464 -20.45 15.65 -18.56
CA GLU A 464 -21.50 15.66 -19.58
C GLU A 464 -21.03 15.01 -20.89
N LEU A 465 -19.83 15.34 -21.37
CA LEU A 465 -19.24 14.76 -22.58
C LEU A 465 -18.98 13.24 -22.47
N LEU A 466 -18.66 12.75 -21.27
CA LEU A 466 -18.50 11.31 -21.00
C LEU A 466 -19.85 10.58 -20.98
N ILE A 467 -20.91 11.22 -20.48
CA ILE A 467 -22.23 10.60 -20.29
C ILE A 467 -23.15 10.79 -21.51
N ASP A 468 -22.94 11.81 -22.35
CA ASP A 468 -23.86 12.15 -23.47
C ASP A 468 -24.00 10.97 -24.46
N PRO A 469 -25.21 10.40 -24.64
CA PRO A 469 -25.46 9.32 -25.59
C PRO A 469 -25.34 9.75 -27.07
N ARG A 470 -25.26 11.05 -27.37
CA ARG A 470 -24.91 11.55 -28.72
C ARG A 470 -23.41 11.54 -28.98
N ALA A 471 -22.61 11.36 -27.94
CA ALA A 471 -21.19 11.15 -28.11
C ALA A 471 -21.00 9.91 -28.97
N SER A 472 -20.20 10.06 -30.00
CA SER A 472 -19.77 9.03 -30.93
C SER A 472 -19.01 7.87 -30.26
N ILE A 473 -19.00 7.80 -28.92
CA ILE A 473 -18.51 6.68 -28.11
C ILE A 473 -19.17 5.37 -28.57
N HIS A 474 -20.44 5.42 -28.99
CA HIS A 474 -21.13 4.29 -29.61
C HIS A 474 -20.55 3.85 -30.98
N SER A 475 -19.89 4.75 -31.72
CA SER A 475 -19.30 4.47 -33.05
C SER A 475 -17.79 4.21 -33.03
N PHE A 476 -17.05 4.70 -32.03
CA PHE A 476 -15.58 4.58 -31.99
C PHE A 476 -15.05 3.53 -30.99
N GLY A 477 -15.91 2.88 -30.21
CA GLY A 477 -15.51 1.85 -29.26
C GLY A 477 -14.67 2.40 -28.07
N PRO A 478 -14.17 1.51 -27.19
CA PRO A 478 -13.54 1.90 -25.92
C PRO A 478 -12.21 2.68 -26.07
N THR A 479 -11.56 2.63 -27.24
CA THR A 479 -10.29 3.34 -27.51
C THR A 479 -10.50 4.70 -28.18
N GLY A 480 -11.72 5.03 -28.61
CA GLY A 480 -12.01 6.26 -29.34
C GLY A 480 -12.48 7.45 -28.49
N ILE A 481 -12.38 7.36 -27.16
CA ILE A 481 -12.97 8.34 -26.24
C ILE A 481 -12.38 9.73 -26.44
N PHE A 482 -11.04 9.85 -26.48
CA PHE A 482 -10.38 11.15 -26.69
C PHE A 482 -10.80 11.79 -28.01
N THR A 483 -10.76 11.03 -29.12
CA THR A 483 -11.19 11.49 -30.45
C THR A 483 -12.67 11.89 -30.46
N SER A 484 -13.53 11.12 -29.79
CA SER A 484 -14.96 11.41 -29.73
C SER A 484 -15.25 12.71 -28.98
N ILE A 485 -14.49 12.98 -27.91
CA ILE A 485 -14.61 14.23 -27.14
C ILE A 485 -14.07 15.40 -27.96
N THR A 486 -12.85 15.32 -28.50
CA THR A 486 -12.23 16.42 -29.26
C THR A 486 -13.00 16.79 -30.53
N SER A 487 -13.61 15.80 -31.20
CA SER A 487 -14.49 16.04 -32.35
C SER A 487 -15.74 16.85 -31.98
N GLN A 488 -16.29 16.65 -30.78
CA GLN A 488 -17.42 17.44 -30.29
C GLN A 488 -17.02 18.87 -29.93
N LEU A 489 -15.82 19.05 -29.35
CA LEU A 489 -15.27 20.37 -29.06
C LEU A 489 -15.04 21.20 -30.32
N SER A 490 -14.62 20.56 -31.42
CA SER A 490 -14.38 21.22 -32.70
C SER A 490 -15.67 21.66 -33.42
N CYS A 491 -16.83 21.14 -33.01
CA CYS A 491 -18.14 21.43 -33.59
C CYS A 491 -18.93 22.51 -32.82
N GLN A 492 -18.42 22.95 -31.66
CA GLN A 492 -18.97 24.03 -30.82
C GLN A 492 -18.17 25.31 -31.04
#